data_AF-A0A1F3DHS5-F1
#
_entry.id   AF-A0A1F3DHS5-F1
#
_cell.length_a   1.000
_cell.length_b   1.000
_cell.length_c   1.000
_cell.angle_alpha   90.00
_cell.angle_beta   90.00
_cell.angle_gamma   90.00
#
_symmetry.space_group_name_H-M   'P 1'
#
loop_
_entity.id
_entity.type
_entity.pdbx_description
1 polymer ?
#
loop_
_entity_poly.entity_id
_entity_poly.type
_entity_poly.pdbx_seq_one_letter_code
_entity_poly.pdbx_strand_id
1 'polypeptide(L)'
;MKKITTIGRVLFAIPFALFGINHFLMMDYYLGMLTSFIPLGAYTIILTGIMLIAASISIIIKKFVKFSTILLAVLLFMFIVTIHIPHLFIDADRTSSIIALLKDISLMGGSLIIAGIYSEDEEPKHG
;
A
#
# COMPACT_ATOMS: atom_id res chain seq x y z
N MET A 1 -19.44 -16.86 -5.08
CA MET A 1 -18.13 -16.29 -5.51
C MET A 1 -18.14 -14.77 -5.67
N LYS A 2 -18.92 -14.17 -6.60
CA LYS A 2 -18.89 -12.70 -6.87
C LYS A 2 -19.05 -11.78 -5.63
N LYS A 3 -19.92 -12.13 -4.69
CA LYS A 3 -20.09 -11.38 -3.42
C LYS A 3 -18.84 -11.44 -2.53
N ILE A 4 -18.20 -12.61 -2.43
CA ILE A 4 -16.97 -12.83 -1.64
C ILE A 4 -15.81 -12.01 -2.22
N THR A 5 -15.60 -12.03 -3.53
CA THR A 5 -14.58 -11.22 -4.20
C THR A 5 -14.81 -9.72 -4.01
N THR A 6 -16.08 -9.28 -3.99
CA THR A 6 -16.41 -7.88 -3.72
C THR A 6 -16.07 -7.48 -2.29
N ILE A 7 -16.47 -8.30 -1.31
CA ILE A 7 -16.16 -8.07 0.10
C ILE A 7 -14.64 -8.07 0.32
N GLY A 8 -13.92 -9.07 -0.21
CA GLY A 8 -12.47 -9.16 -0.08
C GLY A 8 -11.75 -7.94 -0.66
N ARG A 9 -12.14 -7.47 -1.84
CA ARG A 9 -11.56 -6.25 -2.45
C ARG A 9 -11.80 -5.01 -1.59
N VAL A 10 -12.99 -4.85 -1.01
CA VAL A 10 -13.31 -3.70 -0.15
C VAL A 10 -12.54 -3.78 1.17
N LEU A 11 -12.51 -4.95 1.82
CA LEU A 11 -11.74 -5.17 3.04
C LEU A 11 -10.24 -4.97 2.83
N PHE A 12 -9.73 -5.33 1.64
CA PHE A 12 -8.36 -5.04 1.25
C PHE A 12 -8.08 -3.53 1.13
N ALA A 13 -9.01 -2.76 0.56
CA ALA A 13 -8.83 -1.34 0.31
C ALA A 13 -8.96 -0.45 1.57
N ILE A 14 -9.82 -0.82 2.52
CA ILE A 14 -10.13 0.00 3.71
C ILE A 14 -8.88 0.38 4.53
N PRO A 15 -7.97 -0.55 4.87
CA PRO A 15 -6.76 -0.21 5.62
C PRO A 15 -5.91 0.87 4.93
N PHE A 16 -5.83 0.89 3.60
CA PHE A 16 -5.07 1.92 2.89
C PHE A 16 -5.70 3.30 2.98
N ALA A 17 -7.03 3.41 3.04
CA ALA A 17 -7.67 4.70 3.33
C ALA A 17 -7.29 5.20 4.73
N LEU A 18 -7.32 4.33 5.73
CA LEU A 18 -6.94 4.69 7.10
C LEU A 18 -5.45 5.03 7.23
N PHE A 19 -4.56 4.24 6.63
CA PHE A 19 -3.13 4.56 6.57
C PHE A 19 -2.88 5.89 5.87
N GLY A 20 -3.58 6.15 4.76
CA GLY A 20 -3.46 7.41 4.04
C GLY A 20 -3.93 8.61 4.87
N ILE A 21 -5.04 8.50 5.61
CA ILE A 21 -5.51 9.53 6.56
C ILE A 21 -4.46 9.74 7.68
N ASN A 22 -3.90 8.67 8.22
CA ASN A 22 -2.89 8.76 9.28
C ASN A 22 -1.62 9.49 8.84
N HIS A 23 -1.26 9.49 7.55
CA HIS A 23 -0.12 10.29 7.06
C HIS A 23 -0.33 11.81 7.27
N PHE A 24 -1.58 12.27 7.41
CA PHE A 24 -1.89 13.67 7.75
C PHE A 24 -2.03 13.87 9.26
N LEU A 25 -2.71 12.95 9.94
CA LEU A 25 -3.01 13.07 11.38
C LEU A 25 -1.80 12.78 12.28
N MET A 26 -0.85 11.97 11.80
CA MET A 26 0.32 11.50 12.55
C MET A 26 1.61 11.90 11.84
N MET A 27 1.67 13.10 11.27
CA MET A 27 2.80 13.59 10.48
C MET A 27 4.15 13.41 11.20
N ASP A 28 4.23 13.80 12.49
CA ASP A 28 5.47 13.71 13.27
C ASP A 28 5.94 12.27 13.46
N TYR A 29 5.00 11.32 13.63
CA TYR A 29 5.32 9.91 13.71
C TYR A 29 5.95 9.40 12.41
N TYR A 30 5.34 9.71 11.26
CA TYR A 30 5.89 9.30 9.97
C TYR A 30 7.19 10.00 9.61
N LEU A 31 7.39 11.26 10.03
CA LEU A 31 8.67 11.97 9.90
C LEU A 31 9.77 11.26 10.68
N GLY A 32 9.47 10.77 11.89
CA GLY A 32 10.41 10.00 12.71
C GLY A 32 10.77 8.64 12.11
N MET A 33 9.95 8.10 11.21
CA MET A 33 10.22 6.84 10.49
C MET A 33 10.94 7.04 9.15
N LEU A 34 11.24 8.27 8.74
CA LEU A 34 11.99 8.47 7.49
C LEU A 34 13.44 8.04 7.67
N THR A 35 13.96 7.37 6.64
CA THR A 35 15.37 7.03 6.54
C THR A 35 16.07 7.98 5.57
N SER A 36 17.41 7.91 5.52
CA SER A 36 18.20 8.69 4.56
C SER A 36 17.90 8.38 3.09
N PHE A 37 17.21 7.27 2.79
CA PHE A 37 16.78 6.92 1.44
C PHE A 37 15.59 7.73 0.93
N ILE A 38 14.83 8.37 1.83
CA ILE A 38 13.59 9.08 1.49
C ILE A 38 13.78 10.59 1.61
N PRO A 39 13.82 11.33 0.49
CA PRO A 39 14.02 12.77 0.53
C PRO A 39 12.72 13.52 0.81
N LEU A 40 12.81 14.85 0.87
CA LEU A 40 11.68 15.81 0.88
C LEU A 40 10.77 15.78 2.13
N GLY A 41 11.07 14.95 3.13
CA GLY A 41 10.44 15.01 4.45
C GLY A 41 8.91 14.97 4.39
N ALA A 42 8.27 16.00 4.96
CA ALA A 42 6.82 16.10 5.05
C ALA A 42 6.11 16.05 3.69
N TYR A 43 6.73 16.55 2.61
CA TYR A 43 6.14 16.48 1.27
C TYR A 43 5.92 15.02 0.82
N THR A 44 6.89 14.14 1.10
CA THR A 44 6.78 12.72 0.75
C THR A 44 5.69 12.03 1.56
N ILE A 45 5.53 12.39 2.83
CA ILE A 45 4.48 11.83 3.71
C ILE A 45 3.09 12.24 3.22
N ILE A 46 2.90 13.53 2.91
CA ILE A 46 1.63 14.05 2.37
C ILE A 46 1.31 13.36 1.03
N LEU A 47 2.29 13.29 0.11
CA LEU A 47 2.11 12.65 -1.18
C LEU A 47 1.72 11.18 -1.02
N THR A 48 2.39 10.46 -0.12
CA THR A 48 2.08 9.07 0.20
C THR A 48 0.65 8.93 0.72
N GLY A 49 0.23 9.80 1.65
CA GLY A 49 -1.14 9.85 2.16
C GLY A 49 -2.19 10.00 1.04
N ILE A 50 -1.94 10.92 0.10
CA ILE A 50 -2.80 11.14 -1.08
C ILE A 50 -2.85 9.87 -1.94
N MET A 51 -1.69 9.26 -2.25
CA MET A 51 -1.63 8.06 -3.08
C MET A 51 -2.38 6.88 -2.47
N LEU A 52 -2.25 6.67 -1.16
CA LEU A 52 -2.95 5.59 -0.44
C LEU A 52 -4.47 5.78 -0.45
N ILE A 53 -4.95 7.00 -0.21
CA ILE A 53 -6.39 7.32 -0.27
C ILE A 53 -6.91 7.16 -1.70
N ALA A 54 -6.19 7.69 -2.69
CA ALA A 54 -6.59 7.60 -4.10
C ALA A 54 -6.67 6.14 -4.58
N ALA A 55 -5.67 5.32 -4.23
CA ALA A 55 -5.68 3.90 -4.53
C ALA A 55 -6.87 3.19 -3.85
N SER A 56 -7.12 3.47 -2.57
CA SER A 56 -8.26 2.89 -1.84
C SER A 56 -9.60 3.24 -2.49
N ILE A 57 -9.85 4.52 -2.79
CA ILE A 57 -11.07 4.97 -3.47
C ILE A 57 -11.22 4.27 -4.82
N SER A 58 -10.17 4.27 -5.64
CA SER A 58 -10.13 3.62 -6.95
C SER A 58 -10.51 2.14 -6.87
N ILE A 59 -9.95 1.40 -5.91
CA ILE A 59 -10.22 -0.03 -5.70
C ILE A 59 -11.67 -0.24 -5.24
N ILE A 60 -12.20 0.60 -4.34
CA ILE A 60 -13.56 0.48 -3.82
C ILE A 60 -14.59 0.70 -4.94
N ILE A 61 -14.45 1.79 -5.71
CA ILE A 61 -15.39 2.17 -6.78
C ILE A 61 -15.18 1.40 -8.08
N LYS A 62 -14.18 0.51 -8.14
CA LYS A 62 -13.81 -0.30 -9.31
C LYS A 62 -13.34 0.49 -10.53
N LYS A 63 -12.64 1.61 -10.34
CA LYS A 63 -12.13 2.43 -11.44
C LYS A 63 -10.61 2.40 -11.46
N PHE A 64 -9.99 2.01 -12.58
CA PHE A 64 -8.53 1.88 -12.70
C PHE A 64 -7.89 0.90 -11.70
N VAL A 65 -8.62 -0.15 -11.29
CA VAL A 65 -8.20 -1.06 -10.20
C VAL A 65 -6.81 -1.65 -10.46
N LYS A 66 -6.59 -2.24 -11.64
CA LYS A 66 -5.31 -2.83 -12.04
C LYS A 66 -4.14 -1.85 -11.90
N PHE A 67 -4.30 -0.64 -12.43
CA PHE A 67 -3.27 0.39 -12.37
C PHE A 67 -3.00 0.81 -10.92
N SER A 68 -4.05 1.08 -10.14
CA SER A 68 -3.94 1.48 -8.74
C SER A 68 -3.29 0.42 -7.86
N THR A 69 -3.59 -0.86 -8.08
CA THR A 69 -2.98 -1.94 -7.30
C THR A 69 -1.54 -2.24 -7.72
N ILE A 70 -1.16 -2.02 -8.98
CA ILE A 70 0.26 -2.06 -9.38
C ILE A 70 1.04 -0.92 -8.71
N LEU A 71 0.52 0.32 -8.77
CA LEU A 71 1.17 1.45 -8.09
C LEU A 71 1.26 1.24 -6.57
N LEU A 72 0.21 0.67 -5.97
CA LEU A 72 0.21 0.33 -4.55
C LEU A 72 1.25 -0.75 -4.21
N ALA A 73 1.40 -1.78 -5.05
CA ALA A 73 2.45 -2.79 -4.88
C ALA A 73 3.85 -2.17 -4.96
N VAL A 74 4.09 -1.27 -5.92
CA VAL A 74 5.36 -0.54 -6.05
C VAL A 74 5.62 0.34 -4.82
N LEU A 75 4.61 1.05 -4.32
CA LEU A 75 4.73 1.88 -3.13
C LEU A 75 5.07 1.04 -1.88
N LEU A 76 4.40 -0.10 -1.70
CA LEU A 76 4.69 -1.04 -0.60
C LEU A 76 6.10 -1.63 -0.72
N PHE A 77 6.53 -1.97 -1.93
CA PHE A 77 7.90 -2.41 -2.18
C PHE A 77 8.92 -1.32 -1.78
N MET A 78 8.64 -0.06 -2.09
CA MET A 78 9.47 1.05 -1.63
C MET A 78 9.53 1.12 -0.11
N PHE A 79 8.41 1.01 0.62
CA PHE A 79 8.42 0.99 2.09
C PHE A 79 9.24 -0.18 2.65
N ILE A 80 9.09 -1.38 2.07
CA ILE A 80 9.87 -2.56 2.44
C ILE A 80 11.37 -2.25 2.36
N VAL A 81 11.84 -1.79 1.20
CA VAL A 81 13.27 -1.63 0.94
C VAL A 81 13.88 -0.41 1.63
N THR A 82 13.14 0.70 1.70
CA THR A 82 13.68 1.99 2.13
C THR A 82 13.37 2.33 3.59
N ILE A 83 12.33 1.73 4.17
CA ILE A 83 11.91 1.99 5.56
C ILE A 83 12.10 0.70 6.35
N HIS A 84 11.32 -0.35 6.10
CA HIS A 84 11.23 -1.47 7.03
C HIS A 84 12.51 -2.31 7.12
N ILE A 85 13.21 -2.57 6.00
CA ILE A 85 14.49 -3.27 6.03
C ILE A 85 15.56 -2.46 6.80
N PRO A 86 15.81 -1.16 6.51
CA PRO A 86 16.75 -0.36 7.29
C PRO A 86 16.45 -0.33 8.79
N HIS A 87 15.18 -0.19 9.17
CA HIS A 87 14.77 -0.18 10.58
C HIS A 87 15.07 -1.50 11.32
N LEU A 88 15.20 -2.64 10.63
CA LEU A 88 15.64 -3.89 11.27
C LEU A 88 17.06 -3.81 11.85
N PHE A 89 17.90 -2.91 11.32
CA PHE A 89 19.30 -2.77 11.69
C PHE A 89 19.56 -1.56 12.60
N ILE A 90 18.60 -0.63 12.69
CA ILE A 90 18.78 0.66 13.36
C ILE A 90 17.88 0.78 14.61
N ASP A 91 16.68 0.18 14.61
CA ASP A 91 15.74 0.32 15.72
C ASP A 91 16.05 -0.60 16.91
N ALA A 92 15.85 -0.05 18.10
CA ALA A 92 15.85 -0.83 19.34
C ALA A 92 14.65 -1.80 19.39
N ASP A 93 13.50 -1.44 18.81
CA ASP A 93 12.30 -2.28 18.75
C ASP A 93 12.18 -3.02 17.41
N ARG A 94 12.99 -4.09 17.28
CA ARG A 94 12.99 -4.95 16.09
C ARG A 94 11.67 -5.70 15.86
N THR A 95 10.85 -5.89 16.90
CA THR A 95 9.58 -6.62 16.78
C THR A 95 8.61 -5.85 15.90
N SER A 96 8.44 -4.55 16.17
CA SER A 96 7.58 -3.67 15.40
C SER A 96 8.00 -3.59 13.92
N SER A 97 9.31 -3.50 13.65
CA SER A 97 9.86 -3.43 12.30
C SER A 97 9.65 -4.73 11.50
N ILE A 98 9.79 -5.91 12.15
CA ILE A 98 9.48 -7.20 11.52
C ILE A 98 7.98 -7.31 11.20
N ILE A 99 7.10 -6.91 12.13
CA ILE A 99 5.65 -6.96 11.90
C ILE A 99 5.27 -6.04 10.73
N ALA A 100 5.81 -4.82 10.68
CA ALA A 100 5.54 -3.88 9.60
C ALA A 100 6.03 -4.39 8.23
N LEU A 101 7.23 -4.96 8.19
CA LEU A 101 7.79 -5.60 7.00
C LEU A 101 6.89 -6.71 6.46
N LEU A 102 6.53 -7.67 7.32
CA LEU A 102 5.70 -8.83 6.92
C LEU A 102 4.30 -8.40 6.49
N LYS A 103 3.73 -7.40 7.16
CA LYS A 103 2.46 -6.78 6.79
C LYS A 103 2.54 -6.18 5.38
N ASP A 104 3.58 -5.41 5.06
CA ASP A 104 3.73 -4.82 3.72
C ASP A 104 3.97 -5.87 2.63
N ILE A 105 4.72 -6.94 2.91
CA ILE A 105 4.89 -8.06 1.95
C ILE A 105 3.54 -8.71 1.63
N SER A 106 2.74 -8.98 2.65
CA SER A 106 1.40 -9.57 2.49
C SER A 106 0.48 -8.66 1.69
N LEU A 107 0.47 -7.36 2.01
CA LEU A 107 -0.34 -6.36 1.31
C LEU A 107 0.12 -6.13 -0.15
N MET A 108 1.42 -6.21 -0.41
CA MET A 108 1.98 -6.14 -1.76
C MET A 108 1.52 -7.35 -2.58
N GLY A 109 1.59 -8.57 -2.00
CA GLY A 109 1.05 -9.78 -2.63
C GLY A 109 -0.44 -9.67 -2.94
N GLY A 110 -1.25 -9.18 -1.99
CA GLY A 110 -2.67 -8.93 -2.20
C GLY A 110 -2.94 -7.91 -3.32
N SER A 111 -2.13 -6.84 -3.40
CA SER A 111 -2.20 -5.85 -4.47
C SER A 111 -1.96 -6.49 -5.84
N LEU A 112 -0.90 -7.30 -5.96
CA LEU A 112 -0.55 -7.98 -7.22
C LEU A 112 -1.59 -9.02 -7.64
N ILE A 113 -2.15 -9.78 -6.69
CA ILE A 113 -3.25 -10.71 -6.96
C ILE A 113 -4.46 -9.98 -7.54
N ILE A 114 -4.87 -8.86 -6.93
CA ILE A 114 -6.00 -8.06 -7.44
C ILE A 114 -5.66 -7.47 -8.82
N ALA A 115 -4.42 -7.03 -9.05
CA ALA A 115 -3.98 -6.57 -10.37
C ALA A 115 -4.13 -7.67 -11.44
N GLY A 116 -3.72 -8.91 -11.12
CA GLY A 116 -3.85 -10.06 -12.02
C GLY A 116 -5.31 -10.37 -12.37
N ILE A 117 -6.19 -10.43 -11.37
CA ILE A 117 -7.63 -10.67 -11.58
C ILE A 117 -8.25 -9.63 -12.53
N TYR A 118 -7.93 -8.35 -12.35
CA TYR A 118 -8.45 -7.28 -13.21
C TYR A 118 -7.71 -7.16 -14.56
N SER A 119 -6.61 -7.89 -14.75
CA SER A 119 -5.94 -7.99 -16.05
C SER A 119 -6.62 -9.01 -16.96
N GLU A 120 -7.07 -10.13 -16.40
CA GLU A 120 -7.80 -11.17 -17.12
C GLU A 120 -9.20 -10.70 -17.56
N ASP A 121 -9.83 -9.81 -16.79
CA ASP A 121 -11.12 -9.20 -17.15
C ASP A 121 -11.03 -8.22 -18.35
N GLU A 122 -9.82 -7.73 -18.68
CA GLU A 122 -9.58 -6.79 -19.80
C GLU A 122 -9.24 -7.51 -21.12
N GLU A 123 -8.86 -8.80 -21.10
CA GLU A 123 -8.59 -9.54 -22.33
C GLU A 123 -9.88 -9.94 -23.06
N PRO A 124 -9.95 -9.84 -24.40
CA PRO A 124 -11.09 -10.35 -25.15
C PRO A 124 -11.12 -11.86 -24.97
N LYS A 125 -12.26 -12.40 -24.51
CA LYS A 125 -12.51 -13.84 -24.57
C LYS A 125 -12.61 -14.24 -26.04
N HIS A 126 -11.48 -14.60 -26.65
CA HIS A 126 -11.49 -15.30 -27.93
C HIS A 126 -12.08 -16.69 -27.68
N GLY A 127 -13.33 -16.84 -28.13
CA GLY A 127 -14.06 -18.11 -28.17
C GLY A 127 -13.74 -18.91 -29.41
#